data_AF-A0AA42IBD2-F1
#
_entry.id   AF-A0AA42IBD2-F1
#
_cell.length_a   1.000
_cell.length_b   1.000
_cell.length_c   1.000
_cell.angle_alpha   90.00
_cell.angle_beta   90.00
_cell.angle_gamma   90.00
#
_symmetry.space_group_name_H-M   'P 1'
#
loop_
_entity.id
_entity.type
_entity.pdbx_description
1 polymer ?
#
loop_
_entity_poly.entity_id
_entity_poly.type
_entity_poly.pdbx_seq_one_letter_code
_entity_poly.pdbx_strand_id
1 'polypeptide(L)'
;IIPEWDIKAAYTFTESEITKGANKGYALESTAKHLFNLTSTWHINNSLDVWLQHEYQSGRPRYLAAPTGGEVSIEQHTDNKFSAYNLFNLGTSYQLNNNVRINAAVNNLLDKDFTEYMDYVDTNGNVQQAYKYLSIGRSSEGTYLSGRNYWLSISYDF
;
A
#
# COMPACT_ATOMS: atom_id res chain seq x y z
N ILE A 1 -19.02 20.17 -22.34
CA ILE A 1 -17.63 19.92 -22.76
C ILE A 1 -17.03 19.06 -21.66
N ILE A 2 -16.58 17.85 -21.99
CA ILE A 2 -15.86 17.00 -21.02
C ILE A 2 -14.39 17.44 -20.98
N PRO A 3 -13.77 17.55 -19.81
CA PRO A 3 -12.34 17.82 -19.73
C PRO A 3 -11.54 16.72 -20.45
N GLU A 4 -10.38 17.08 -20.99
CA GLU A 4 -9.44 16.08 -21.49
C GLU A 4 -9.02 15.16 -20.35
N TRP A 5 -8.88 13.87 -20.64
CA TRP A 5 -8.75 12.83 -19.63
C TRP A 5 -7.62 11.87 -19.96
N ASP A 6 -6.62 11.86 -19.09
CA ASP A 6 -5.45 11.00 -19.17
C ASP A 6 -5.53 9.87 -18.15
N ILE A 7 -5.28 8.63 -18.60
CA ILE A 7 -5.27 7.45 -17.75
C ILE A 7 -3.96 6.69 -17.91
N LYS A 8 -3.32 6.38 -16.79
CA LYS A 8 -2.14 5.50 -16.73
C LYS A 8 -2.42 4.37 -15.76
N ALA A 9 -2.25 3.13 -16.20
CA ALA A 9 -2.46 1.96 -15.36
C ALA A 9 -1.28 0.98 -15.50
N ALA A 10 -0.90 0.36 -14.39
CA ALA A 10 0.08 -0.71 -14.34
C ALA A 10 -0.45 -1.83 -13.44
N TYR A 11 -0.28 -3.07 -13.88
CA TYR A 11 -0.65 -4.25 -13.11
C TYR A 11 0.48 -5.27 -13.16
N THR A 12 0.77 -5.91 -12.03
CA THR A 12 1.78 -6.95 -11.91
C THR A 12 1.22 -8.12 -11.14
N PHE A 13 1.39 -9.31 -11.70
CA PHE A 13 1.15 -10.58 -11.03
C PHE A 13 2.49 -11.23 -10.68
N THR A 14 2.65 -11.69 -9.45
CA THR A 14 3.86 -12.38 -9.01
C THR A 14 3.51 -13.61 -8.20
N GLU A 15 3.97 -14.76 -8.66
CA GLU A 15 3.84 -16.02 -7.95
C GLU A 15 5.23 -16.59 -7.70
N SER A 16 5.54 -16.87 -6.44
CA SER A 16 6.79 -17.50 -6.03
C SER A 16 6.50 -18.59 -5.03
N GLU A 17 7.21 -19.71 -5.15
CA GLU A 17 7.07 -20.87 -4.29
C GLU A 17 8.42 -21.56 -4.14
N ILE A 18 8.79 -21.91 -2.91
CA ILE A 18 9.90 -22.80 -2.60
C ILE A 18 9.48 -24.21 -3.00
N THR A 19 10.14 -24.78 -4.01
CA THR A 19 9.74 -26.07 -4.59
C THR A 19 10.34 -27.29 -3.89
N LYS A 20 11.40 -27.11 -3.09
CA LYS A 20 12.17 -28.19 -2.43
C LYS A 20 12.74 -27.73 -1.09
N GLY A 21 13.03 -28.69 -0.20
CA GLY A 21 13.60 -28.44 1.13
C GLY A 21 12.55 -28.32 2.23
N ALA A 22 12.97 -27.91 3.42
CA ALA A 22 12.12 -27.88 4.61
C ALA A 22 10.94 -26.89 4.52
N ASN A 23 11.08 -25.83 3.72
CA ASN A 23 10.07 -24.77 3.57
C ASN A 23 9.27 -24.91 2.26
N LYS A 24 9.18 -26.12 1.70
CA LYS A 24 8.44 -26.36 0.46
C LYS A 24 6.99 -25.87 0.61
N GLY A 25 6.50 -25.11 -0.37
CA GLY A 25 5.16 -24.52 -0.38
C GLY A 25 5.06 -23.10 0.17
N TYR A 26 6.10 -22.59 0.86
CA TYR A 26 6.18 -21.18 1.24
C TYR A 26 6.64 -20.31 0.07
N ALA A 27 6.31 -19.03 0.12
CA ALA A 27 6.80 -18.06 -0.86
C ALA A 27 8.31 -17.85 -0.74
N LEU A 28 8.96 -17.48 -1.84
CA LEU A 28 10.40 -17.16 -1.83
C LEU A 28 10.67 -15.84 -1.10
N GLU A 29 9.79 -14.86 -1.29
CA GLU A 29 9.88 -13.50 -0.74
C GLU A 29 8.49 -13.02 -0.28
N SER A 30 8.45 -12.03 0.62
CA SER A 30 7.20 -11.41 1.08
C SER A 30 6.65 -10.40 0.05
N THR A 31 6.39 -10.89 -1.16
CA THR A 31 5.85 -10.11 -2.28
C THR A 31 4.35 -10.34 -2.42
N ALA A 32 3.58 -9.28 -2.63
CA ALA A 32 2.16 -9.40 -2.92
C ALA A 32 1.93 -10.04 -4.29
N LYS A 33 0.94 -10.93 -4.39
CA LYS A 33 0.63 -11.59 -5.67
C LYS A 33 0.09 -10.63 -6.72
N HIS A 34 -0.65 -9.60 -6.31
CA HIS A 34 -1.25 -8.62 -7.20
C HIS A 34 -0.87 -7.21 -6.74
N LEU A 35 -0.25 -6.45 -7.66
CA LEU A 35 0.00 -5.03 -7.50
C LEU A 35 -0.69 -4.30 -8.66
N PHE A 36 -1.47 -3.28 -8.34
CA PHE A 36 -2.16 -2.45 -9.32
C PHE A 36 -1.96 -0.97 -8.97
N ASN A 37 -1.64 -0.17 -9.98
CA ASN A 37 -1.50 1.27 -9.86
C ASN A 37 -2.30 1.93 -10.99
N LEU A 38 -3.11 2.92 -10.66
CA LEU A 38 -3.90 3.71 -11.59
C LEU A 38 -3.70 5.19 -11.28
N THR A 39 -3.48 6.00 -12.31
CA THR A 39 -3.52 7.46 -12.25
C THR A 39 -4.54 7.94 -13.27
N SER A 40 -5.52 8.71 -12.81
CA SER A 40 -6.53 9.37 -13.64
C SER A 40 -6.36 10.88 -13.49
N THR A 41 -6.01 11.57 -14.57
CA THR A 41 -5.80 13.02 -14.59
C THR A 41 -6.86 13.70 -15.44
N TRP A 42 -7.58 14.64 -14.85
CA TRP A 42 -8.58 15.46 -15.51
C TRP A 42 -8.02 16.87 -15.74
N HIS A 43 -7.93 17.26 -17.01
CA HIS A 43 -7.55 18.60 -17.44
C HIS A 43 -8.79 19.50 -17.44
N ILE A 44 -9.10 20.09 -16.30
CA ILE A 44 -10.33 20.87 -16.09
C ILE A 44 -10.36 22.09 -17.03
N ASN A 45 -9.21 22.74 -17.20
CA ASN A 45 -8.97 23.80 -18.17
C ASN A 45 -7.45 23.95 -18.40
N ASN A 46 -7.04 24.89 -19.26
CA ASN A 46 -5.63 25.14 -19.62
C ASN A 46 -4.69 25.46 -18.44
N SER A 47 -5.23 25.77 -17.26
CA SER A 47 -4.48 26.16 -16.08
C SER A 47 -4.68 25.21 -14.90
N LEU A 48 -5.59 24.25 -14.95
CA LEU A 48 -5.97 23.42 -13.80
C LEU A 48 -6.09 21.95 -14.16
N ASP A 49 -5.23 21.16 -13.53
CA ASP A 49 -5.28 19.70 -13.55
C ASP A 49 -5.66 19.16 -12.17
N VAL A 50 -6.43 18.08 -12.15
CA VAL A 50 -6.73 17.30 -10.96
C VAL A 50 -6.41 15.84 -11.26
N TRP A 51 -5.69 15.16 -10.37
CA TRP A 51 -5.40 13.72 -10.52
C TRP A 51 -5.80 12.92 -9.30
N LEU A 52 -6.33 11.72 -9.56
CA LEU A 52 -6.56 10.68 -8.57
C LEU A 52 -5.63 9.51 -8.87
N GLN A 53 -4.84 9.13 -7.89
CA GLN A 53 -4.04 7.92 -7.89
C GLN A 53 -4.69 6.86 -7.02
N HIS A 54 -4.73 5.62 -7.50
CA HIS A 54 -5.20 4.46 -6.77
C HIS A 54 -4.13 3.38 -6.84
N GLU A 55 -3.68 2.94 -5.68
CA GLU A 55 -2.77 1.82 -5.51
C GLU A 55 -3.52 0.69 -4.82
N TYR A 56 -3.39 -0.52 -5.34
CA TYR A 56 -3.90 -1.73 -4.72
C TYR A 56 -2.77 -2.74 -4.58
N GLN A 57 -2.64 -3.25 -3.37
CA GLN A 57 -1.73 -4.35 -3.05
C GLN A 57 -2.54 -5.47 -2.41
N SER A 58 -2.49 -6.66 -3.02
CA SER A 58 -3.10 -7.84 -2.42
C SER A 58 -2.38 -8.23 -1.13
N GLY A 59 -2.97 -9.15 -0.38
CA GLY A 59 -2.27 -9.77 0.74
C GLY A 59 -0.94 -10.37 0.31
N ARG A 60 0.06 -10.26 1.19
CA ARG A 60 1.41 -10.80 1.01
C ARG A 60 1.77 -11.76 2.14
N PRO A 61 2.65 -12.73 1.92
CA PRO A 61 3.04 -13.70 2.95
C PRO A 61 3.59 -13.03 4.21
N ARG A 62 3.20 -13.51 5.40
CA ARG A 62 3.76 -13.08 6.69
C ARG A 62 5.07 -13.77 7.00
N TYR A 63 5.13 -15.07 6.74
CA TYR A 63 6.26 -15.95 7.00
C TYR A 63 6.70 -16.64 5.70
N LEU A 64 8.01 -16.82 5.54
CA LEU A 64 8.66 -17.49 4.38
C LEU A 64 9.14 -18.92 4.71
N ALA A 65 8.84 -19.37 5.93
CA ALA A 65 9.15 -20.68 6.47
C ALA A 65 8.08 -21.06 7.49
N ALA A 66 8.00 -22.33 7.84
CA ALA A 66 7.09 -22.79 8.89
C ALA A 66 7.38 -22.08 10.21
N PRO A 67 6.43 -21.30 10.76
CA PRO A 67 6.62 -20.57 12.01
C PRO A 67 6.70 -21.53 13.19
N THR A 68 7.25 -21.06 14.31
CA THR A 68 7.35 -21.85 15.55
C THR A 68 6.80 -21.07 16.75
N GLY A 69 6.39 -21.79 17.80
CA GLY A 69 5.86 -21.16 19.01
C GLY A 69 4.61 -20.32 18.75
N GLY A 70 4.58 -19.09 19.29
CA GLY A 70 3.42 -18.20 19.21
C GLY A 70 3.03 -17.78 17.78
N GLU A 71 3.98 -17.79 16.83
CA GLU A 71 3.74 -17.38 15.45
C GLU A 71 2.83 -18.36 14.67
N VAL A 72 2.80 -19.63 15.08
CA VAL A 72 1.92 -20.67 14.50
C VAL A 72 0.45 -20.28 14.60
N SER A 73 0.06 -19.72 15.75
CA SER A 73 -1.32 -19.28 15.95
C SER A 73 -1.67 -18.10 15.04
N ILE A 74 -0.74 -17.17 14.81
CA ILE A 74 -0.94 -16.05 13.88
C ILE A 74 -1.12 -16.57 12.45
N GLU A 75 -0.25 -17.49 12.01
CA GLU A 75 -0.32 -18.08 10.68
C GLU A 75 -1.68 -18.74 10.42
N GLN A 76 -2.18 -19.53 11.37
CA GLN A 76 -3.48 -20.21 11.28
C GLN A 76 -4.66 -19.21 11.19
N HIS A 77 -4.61 -18.11 11.95
CA HIS A 77 -5.68 -17.09 11.92
C HIS A 77 -5.61 -16.17 10.71
N THR A 78 -4.45 -16.09 10.03
CA THR A 78 -4.20 -15.13 8.94
C THR A 78 -4.03 -15.79 7.58
N ASP A 79 -4.07 -17.13 7.49
CA ASP A 79 -3.68 -17.89 6.30
C ASP A 79 -2.29 -17.47 5.78
N ASN A 80 -1.36 -17.27 6.73
CA ASN A 80 -0.01 -16.73 6.49
C ASN A 80 0.02 -15.41 5.68
N LYS A 81 -0.99 -14.54 5.78
CA LYS A 81 -1.09 -13.32 4.94
C LYS A 81 -1.29 -12.04 5.74
N PHE A 82 -0.54 -11.00 5.37
CA PHE A 82 -0.94 -9.62 5.66
C PHE A 82 -2.19 -9.28 4.83
N SER A 83 -3.01 -8.39 5.35
CA SER A 83 -4.24 -7.96 4.68
C SER A 83 -3.93 -7.13 3.43
N ALA A 84 -4.78 -7.28 2.41
CA ALA A 84 -4.75 -6.42 1.23
C ALA A 84 -5.18 -4.99 1.57
N TYR A 85 -4.70 -4.00 0.83
CA TYR A 85 -5.10 -2.60 1.01
C TYR A 85 -5.29 -1.87 -0.31
N ASN A 86 -6.09 -0.80 -0.23
CA ASN A 86 -6.21 0.22 -1.26
C ASN A 86 -5.73 1.54 -0.68
N LEU A 87 -4.96 2.29 -1.46
CA LEU A 87 -4.47 3.61 -1.12
C LEU A 87 -4.87 4.58 -2.22
N PHE A 88 -5.36 5.75 -1.83
CA PHE A 88 -5.78 6.79 -2.76
C PHE A 88 -5.02 8.08 -2.48
N ASN A 89 -4.47 8.71 -3.51
CA ASN A 89 -3.87 10.03 -3.40
C ASN A 89 -4.58 10.97 -4.37
N LEU A 90 -4.92 12.17 -3.92
CA LEU A 90 -5.60 13.18 -4.73
C LEU A 90 -4.74 14.42 -4.78
N GLY A 91 -4.48 14.93 -5.97
CA GLY A 91 -3.73 16.17 -6.12
C GLY A 91 -4.24 17.05 -7.23
N THR A 92 -3.71 18.27 -7.25
CA THR A 92 -4.03 19.29 -8.23
C THR A 92 -2.81 20.14 -8.55
N SER A 93 -2.75 20.61 -9.78
CA SER A 93 -1.72 21.51 -10.30
C SER A 93 -2.43 22.69 -10.93
N TYR A 94 -2.09 23.89 -10.46
CA TYR A 94 -2.65 25.13 -10.95
C TYR A 94 -1.55 26.05 -11.49
N GLN A 95 -1.64 26.39 -12.77
CA GLN A 95 -0.78 27.37 -13.42
C GLN A 95 -1.34 28.78 -13.16
N LEU A 96 -0.72 29.50 -12.22
CA LEU A 96 -1.18 30.85 -11.83
C LEU A 96 -0.89 31.88 -12.94
N ASN A 97 0.26 31.77 -13.59
CA ASN A 97 0.67 32.55 -14.76
C ASN A 97 1.76 31.76 -15.52
N ASN A 98 2.30 32.27 -16.62
CA ASN A 98 3.28 31.55 -17.45
C ASN A 98 4.56 31.11 -16.72
N ASN A 99 4.85 31.70 -15.56
CA ASN A 99 6.08 31.45 -14.79
C ASN A 99 5.81 30.72 -13.48
N VAL A 100 4.59 30.74 -12.94
CA VAL A 100 4.28 30.24 -11.59
C VAL A 100 3.29 29.08 -11.65
N ARG A 101 3.67 27.96 -11.03
CA ARG A 101 2.80 26.80 -10.80
C ARG A 101 2.69 26.48 -9.32
N ILE A 102 1.48 26.14 -8.88
CA ILE A 102 1.18 25.69 -7.52
C ILE A 102 0.68 24.26 -7.61
N ASN A 103 1.23 23.36 -6.79
CA ASN A 103 0.79 21.98 -6.69
C ASN A 103 0.36 21.69 -5.26
N ALA A 104 -0.77 21.03 -5.09
CA ALA A 104 -1.24 20.56 -3.80
C ALA A 104 -1.67 19.09 -3.90
N ALA A 105 -1.40 18.30 -2.87
CA ALA A 105 -1.82 16.91 -2.80
C ALA A 105 -2.22 16.50 -1.38
N VAL A 106 -3.19 15.60 -1.31
CA VAL A 106 -3.57 14.83 -0.12
C VAL A 106 -3.23 13.38 -0.42
N ASN A 107 -2.18 12.89 0.23
CA ASN A 107 -1.79 11.49 0.15
C ASN A 107 -2.53 10.70 1.24
N ASN A 108 -2.87 9.45 0.96
CA ASN A 108 -3.72 8.64 1.80
C ASN A 108 -5.06 9.35 2.11
N LEU A 109 -5.79 9.73 1.04
CA LEU A 109 -7.02 10.52 1.05
C LEU A 109 -8.12 9.93 1.95
N LEU A 110 -8.19 8.60 2.04
CA LEU A 110 -9.19 7.90 2.85
C LEU A 110 -8.71 7.62 4.29
N ASP A 111 -7.52 8.10 4.66
CA ASP A 111 -6.89 7.90 5.98
C ASP A 111 -6.82 6.43 6.38
N LYS A 112 -6.29 5.60 5.48
CA LYS A 112 -6.06 4.19 5.75
C LYS A 112 -5.06 4.07 6.90
N ASP A 113 -5.51 3.45 7.99
CA ASP A 113 -4.66 3.12 9.13
C ASP A 113 -3.88 1.83 8.86
N PHE A 114 -2.58 1.97 8.62
CA PHE A 114 -1.68 0.84 8.44
C PHE A 114 -1.22 0.23 9.77
N THR A 115 -1.46 0.91 10.90
CA THR A 115 -1.18 0.40 12.24
C THR A 115 -2.31 -0.46 12.80
N GLU A 116 -3.41 -0.63 12.06
CA GLU A 116 -4.55 -1.46 12.45
C GLU A 116 -4.13 -2.89 12.83
N TYR A 117 -4.64 -3.36 13.96
CA TYR A 117 -4.38 -4.69 14.50
C TYR A 117 -5.56 -5.63 14.27
N MET A 118 -5.31 -6.91 14.43
CA MET A 118 -6.32 -7.95 14.59
C MET A 118 -6.03 -8.76 15.85
N ASP A 119 -7.09 -9.13 16.54
CA ASP A 119 -7.02 -10.05 17.65
C ASP A 119 -6.92 -11.49 17.12
N TYR A 120 -6.11 -12.31 17.78
CA TYR A 120 -6.04 -13.75 17.56
C TYR A 120 -5.85 -14.48 18.90
N VAL A 121 -6.21 -15.76 18.94
CA VAL A 121 -6.03 -16.58 20.14
C VAL A 121 -4.73 -17.36 20.03
N ASP A 122 -3.83 -17.19 21.01
CA ASP A 122 -2.56 -17.91 21.06
C ASP A 122 -2.73 -19.39 21.47
N THR A 123 -1.64 -20.16 21.41
CA THR A 123 -1.67 -21.59 21.78
C THR A 123 -2.00 -21.85 23.26
N ASN A 124 -1.94 -20.83 24.11
CA ASN A 124 -2.30 -20.90 25.52
C ASN A 124 -3.74 -20.42 25.79
N GLY A 125 -4.49 -20.06 24.75
CA GLY A 125 -5.86 -19.57 24.86
C GLY A 125 -6.00 -18.09 25.20
N ASN A 126 -4.91 -17.30 25.17
CA ASN A 126 -4.97 -15.88 25.45
C ASN A 126 -5.22 -15.08 24.16
N VAL A 127 -5.96 -13.97 24.28
CA VAL A 127 -6.12 -13.01 23.18
C VAL A 127 -4.85 -12.18 23.06
N GLN A 128 -4.29 -12.16 21.85
CA GLN A 128 -3.11 -11.40 21.48
C GLN A 128 -3.40 -10.56 20.23
N GLN A 129 -2.52 -9.59 19.94
CA GLN A 129 -2.69 -8.67 18.82
C GLN A 129 -1.56 -8.82 17.78
N ALA A 130 -1.94 -8.80 16.51
CA ALA A 130 -1.02 -8.75 15.39
C ALA A 130 -1.42 -7.65 14.41
N TYR A 131 -0.44 -6.93 13.86
CA TYR A 131 -0.71 -5.91 12.83
C TYR A 131 -1.29 -6.55 11.55
N LYS A 132 -2.27 -5.89 10.94
CA LYS A 132 -2.90 -6.35 9.70
C LYS A 132 -2.04 -6.14 8.46
N TYR A 133 -1.33 -5.00 8.38
CA TYR A 133 -0.66 -4.54 7.16
C TYR A 133 0.86 -4.52 7.25
N LEU A 134 1.40 -4.53 8.47
CA LEU A 134 2.81 -4.32 8.75
C LEU A 134 3.38 -5.52 9.47
N SER A 135 4.58 -5.94 9.06
CA SER A 135 5.44 -6.74 9.95
C SER A 135 6.19 -5.75 10.83
N ILE A 136 6.09 -5.91 12.14
CA ILE A 136 6.96 -5.20 13.07
C ILE A 136 7.59 -6.28 13.94
N GLY A 137 8.70 -6.81 13.46
CA GLY A 137 9.48 -7.80 14.20
C GLY A 137 10.17 -7.19 15.41
N ARG A 138 10.78 -8.04 16.25
CA ARG A 138 11.66 -7.63 17.35
C ARG A 138 13.00 -7.01 16.90
N SER A 139 13.26 -6.95 15.60
CA SER A 139 14.42 -6.27 15.01
C SER A 139 14.03 -5.60 13.69
N SER A 140 14.09 -4.26 13.66
CA SER A 140 14.31 -3.34 12.51
C SER A 140 13.73 -3.62 11.11
N GLU A 141 12.85 -4.59 10.93
CA GLU A 141 12.19 -4.91 9.68
C GLU A 141 10.74 -4.45 9.76
N GLY A 142 10.45 -3.40 8.99
CA GLY A 142 9.12 -2.83 8.87
C GLY A 142 9.13 -1.69 7.86
N THR A 143 8.24 -1.73 6.89
CA THR A 143 7.98 -0.59 6.00
C THR A 143 6.86 0.22 6.64
N TYR A 144 7.19 1.31 7.34
CA TYR A 144 6.16 2.22 7.83
C TYR A 144 5.45 2.88 6.64
N LEU A 145 4.14 2.68 6.55
CA LEU A 145 3.29 3.37 5.60
C LEU A 145 2.60 4.52 6.33
N SER A 146 2.78 5.74 5.82
CA SER A 146 2.29 6.96 6.46
C SER A 146 0.77 7.05 6.42
N GLY A 147 0.20 7.66 7.46
CA GLY A 147 -1.18 8.11 7.47
C GLY A 147 -1.43 9.25 6.48
N ARG A 148 -2.62 9.87 6.57
CA ARG A 148 -2.95 11.04 5.74
C ARG A 148 -1.91 12.15 5.90
N ASN A 149 -1.38 12.63 4.78
CA ASN A 149 -0.45 13.76 4.76
C ASN A 149 -0.76 14.70 3.60
N TYR A 150 -0.30 15.94 3.75
CA TYR A 150 -0.59 17.04 2.85
C TYR A 150 0.73 17.55 2.28
N TRP A 151 0.74 17.80 0.97
CA TRP A 151 1.90 18.35 0.27
C TRP A 151 1.50 19.60 -0.49
N LEU A 152 2.33 20.62 -0.42
CA LEU A 152 2.18 21.88 -1.14
C LEU A 152 3.54 22.26 -1.73
N SER A 153 3.55 22.65 -2.99
CA SER A 153 4.75 23.11 -3.68
C SER A 153 4.43 24.27 -4.61
N ILE A 154 5.39 25.18 -4.76
CA ILE A 154 5.35 26.30 -5.67
C ILE A 154 6.61 26.22 -6.53
N SER A 155 6.45 26.31 -7.84
CA SER A 155 7.55 26.28 -8.80
C SER A 155 7.51 27.55 -9.65
N TYR A 156 8.70 28.10 -9.95
CA TYR A 156 8.88 29.28 -10.78
C TYR A 156 9.85 28.99 -11.93
N ASP A 157 9.42 29.23 -13.17
CA ASP A 157 10.23 29.07 -14.37
C ASP A 157 10.66 30.44 -14.92
N PHE A 158 11.96 30.61 -15.19
CA PHE A 158 12.61 31.87 -15.63
C PHE A 158 12.69 32.01 -17.15
#